data_AF-A0A6N6KL28-F1
#
_entry.id   AF-A0A6N6KL28-F1
#
_cell.length_a   1.000
_cell.length_b   1.000
_cell.length_c   1.000
_cell.angle_alpha   90.00
_cell.angle_beta   90.00
_cell.angle_gamma   90.00
#
_symmetry.space_group_name_H-M   'P 1'
#
loop_
_entity.id
_entity.type
_entity.pdbx_description
1 polymer ?
#
loop_
_entity_poly.entity_id
_entity_poly.type
_entity_poly.pdbx_seq_one_letter_code
_entity_poly.pdbx_strand_id
1 'polypeptide(L)'
;LVSECGGNNPCIIVPGKWTDKDIKRQAIQLASVGKLNGGAVCGRPQTIITSKNWEQREQFLDALKKAIEEETFACSEHYPGVDKTKETFLENQPTAEVLKPENGKHNQSDFVLIPNISADDFAVTNEAFCQVFSEIPLDVSTKTDDFLTKATDFCNNKLLGSLGCMILVDNDTMKANETRVHQAIRELNYGGIAVNDVPPNIWLNAYLTWGGCGETEENFISGVGNFGNALNFDNVKKSVIINDFTATSFELTNRKRVEHLLENVSYFSIDQSWGHFAKLAGQMMVDNFKGKDF
;
A
#
# COMPACT_ATOMS: atom_id res chain seq x y z
N LEU A 1 -22.96 -2.28 15.62
CA LEU A 1 -22.77 -2.56 14.17
C LEU A 1 -21.33 -2.97 13.95
N VAL A 2 -21.02 -3.87 13.00
CA VAL A 2 -19.65 -4.07 12.49
C VAL A 2 -19.68 -3.74 11.00
N SER A 3 -18.80 -2.83 10.57
CA SER A 3 -18.69 -2.36 9.19
C SER A 3 -17.25 -2.00 8.88
N GLU A 4 -16.82 -2.26 7.67
CA GLU A 4 -15.54 -1.79 7.13
C GLU A 4 -15.83 -1.06 5.83
N CYS A 5 -15.20 0.10 5.71
CA CYS A 5 -15.29 0.98 4.56
C CYS A 5 -13.88 1.46 4.24
N GLY A 6 -13.69 1.93 3.01
CA GLY A 6 -12.39 2.38 2.53
C GLY A 6 -11.90 3.68 3.17
N GLY A 7 -11.10 4.40 2.41
CA GLY A 7 -10.47 5.64 2.83
C GLY A 7 -9.22 5.93 2.01
N ASN A 8 -8.70 7.15 2.16
CA ASN A 8 -7.46 7.57 1.53
C ASN A 8 -6.26 7.12 2.37
N ASN A 9 -5.89 5.85 2.24
CA ASN A 9 -4.81 5.26 3.03
C ASN A 9 -3.44 5.86 2.64
N PRO A 10 -2.63 6.31 3.61
CA PRO A 10 -1.29 6.82 3.32
C PRO A 10 -0.24 5.72 3.11
N CYS A 11 0.75 6.03 2.29
CA CYS A 11 2.08 5.41 2.30
C CYS A 11 3.11 6.46 2.71
N ILE A 12 3.59 6.39 3.95
CA ILE A 12 4.63 7.28 4.47
C ILE A 12 6.00 6.73 4.07
N ILE A 13 6.76 7.50 3.30
CA ILE A 13 8.13 7.16 2.90
C ILE A 13 9.10 7.93 3.79
N VAL A 14 9.70 7.24 4.76
CA VAL A 14 10.65 7.86 5.70
C VAL A 14 11.96 8.15 4.97
N PRO A 15 12.43 9.42 4.95
CA PRO A 15 13.68 9.77 4.30
C PRO A 15 14.86 8.96 4.84
N GLY A 16 15.61 8.36 3.92
CA GLY A 16 16.84 7.61 4.19
C GLY A 16 17.78 7.67 3.00
N LYS A 17 18.87 6.91 3.05
CA LYS A 17 19.80 6.72 1.93
C LYS A 17 19.64 5.33 1.36
N TRP A 18 18.67 5.17 0.46
CA TRP A 18 18.28 3.89 -0.07
C TRP A 18 19.16 3.52 -1.26
N THR A 19 19.49 2.23 -1.40
CA THR A 19 20.17 1.77 -2.61
C THR A 19 19.20 1.74 -3.79
N ASP A 20 19.72 1.79 -5.02
CA ASP A 20 18.89 1.65 -6.23
C ASP A 20 18.06 0.35 -6.22
N LYS A 21 18.61 -0.72 -5.64
CA LYS A 21 17.93 -2.01 -5.47
C LYS A 21 16.75 -1.88 -4.51
N ASP A 22 16.93 -1.16 -3.42
CA ASP A 22 15.86 -0.96 -2.44
C ASP A 22 14.76 -0.05 -2.99
N ILE A 23 15.13 1.05 -3.67
CA ILE A 23 14.17 1.91 -4.38
C ILE A 23 13.36 1.09 -5.37
N LYS A 24 14.02 0.29 -6.22
CA LYS A 24 13.32 -0.59 -7.17
C LYS A 24 12.38 -1.57 -6.46
N ARG A 25 12.84 -2.22 -5.39
CA ARG A 25 12.02 -3.20 -4.64
C ARG A 25 10.77 -2.54 -4.06
N GLN A 26 10.93 -1.41 -3.40
CA GLN A 26 9.82 -0.70 -2.75
C GLN A 26 8.84 -0.10 -3.77
N ALA A 27 9.35 0.41 -4.89
CA ALA A 27 8.51 0.83 -6.02
C ALA A 27 7.67 -0.32 -6.59
N ILE A 28 8.26 -1.52 -6.75
CA ILE A 28 7.54 -2.72 -7.20
C ILE A 28 6.47 -3.13 -6.18
N GLN A 29 6.77 -3.14 -4.88
CA GLN A 29 5.81 -3.50 -3.85
C GLN A 29 4.63 -2.52 -3.82
N LEU A 30 4.91 -1.22 -3.89
CA LEU A 30 3.87 -0.18 -3.91
C LEU A 30 3.03 -0.25 -5.20
N ALA A 31 3.65 -0.42 -6.38
CA ALA A 31 2.93 -0.62 -7.63
C ALA A 31 2.05 -1.89 -7.59
N SER A 32 2.56 -2.97 -7.00
CA SER A 32 1.86 -4.26 -6.91
C SER A 32 0.61 -4.16 -6.04
N VAL A 33 0.70 -3.61 -4.83
CA VAL A 33 -0.49 -3.36 -4.00
C VAL A 33 -1.40 -2.34 -4.67
N GLY A 34 -0.81 -1.36 -5.37
CA GLY A 34 -1.50 -0.34 -6.14
C GLY A 34 -2.43 -0.88 -7.23
N LYS A 35 -2.04 -2.01 -7.84
CA LYS A 35 -2.76 -2.66 -8.94
C LYS A 35 -3.63 -3.83 -8.51
N LEU A 36 -3.40 -4.36 -7.31
CA LEU A 36 -4.12 -5.52 -6.80
C LEU A 36 -5.64 -5.32 -6.95
N ASN A 37 -6.32 -6.32 -7.52
CA ASN A 37 -7.75 -6.26 -7.83
C ASN A 37 -8.19 -5.03 -8.64
N GLY A 38 -7.34 -4.53 -9.56
CA GLY A 38 -7.63 -3.32 -10.34
C GLY A 38 -7.71 -2.06 -9.47
N GLY A 39 -6.98 -2.02 -8.36
CA GLY A 39 -7.00 -0.91 -7.40
C GLY A 39 -8.21 -0.90 -6.45
N ALA A 40 -9.15 -1.84 -6.60
CA ALA A 40 -10.35 -1.97 -5.77
C ALA A 40 -10.07 -2.79 -4.49
N VAL A 41 -9.17 -2.29 -3.65
CA VAL A 41 -8.80 -2.88 -2.34
C VAL A 41 -8.88 -1.79 -1.28
N CYS A 42 -9.72 -1.98 -0.28
CA CYS A 42 -10.02 -0.99 0.76
C CYS A 42 -8.78 -0.50 1.51
N GLY A 43 -7.85 -1.39 1.83
CA GLY A 43 -6.60 -1.08 2.55
C GLY A 43 -5.42 -0.63 1.67
N ARG A 44 -5.63 -0.45 0.36
CA ARG A 44 -4.56 -0.07 -0.57
C ARG A 44 -4.10 1.37 -0.27
N PRO A 45 -2.79 1.64 -0.26
CA PRO A 45 -2.31 3.02 -0.28
C PRO A 45 -2.89 3.82 -1.44
N GLN A 46 -3.14 5.10 -1.25
CA GLN A 46 -3.65 6.02 -2.28
C GLN A 46 -2.84 7.31 -2.30
N THR A 47 -2.51 7.85 -1.12
CA THR A 47 -1.64 9.03 -0.98
C THR A 47 -0.26 8.64 -0.50
N ILE A 48 0.76 8.92 -1.30
CA ILE A 48 2.16 8.78 -0.95
C ILE A 48 2.61 10.07 -0.26
N ILE A 49 3.26 9.94 0.89
CA ILE A 49 3.75 11.07 1.68
C ILE A 49 5.28 11.01 1.66
N THR A 50 5.90 12.05 1.11
CA THR A 50 7.35 12.21 1.09
C THR A 50 7.77 13.52 1.76
N SER A 51 9.05 13.67 2.05
CA SER A 51 9.62 14.99 2.34
C SER A 51 10.03 15.63 1.02
N LYS A 52 9.63 16.89 0.80
CA LYS A 52 10.11 17.72 -0.32
C LYS A 52 11.63 17.84 -0.35
N ASN A 53 12.28 17.73 0.81
CA ASN A 53 13.71 17.88 0.98
C ASN A 53 14.48 16.55 0.90
N TRP A 54 13.81 15.43 0.62
CA TRP A 54 14.46 14.14 0.46
C TRP A 54 15.14 14.04 -0.93
N GLU A 55 16.47 13.92 -0.94
CA GLU A 55 17.29 13.91 -2.15
C GLU A 55 16.89 12.82 -3.17
N GLN A 56 16.36 11.68 -2.70
CA GLN A 56 15.96 10.55 -3.54
C GLN A 56 14.47 10.53 -3.88
N ARG A 57 13.72 11.60 -3.57
CA ARG A 57 12.28 11.70 -3.85
C ARG A 57 11.97 11.45 -5.33
N GLU A 58 12.56 12.24 -6.23
CA GLU A 58 12.32 12.09 -7.68
C GLU A 58 12.80 10.72 -8.17
N GLN A 59 13.95 10.24 -7.66
CA GLN A 59 14.45 8.90 -7.97
C GLN A 59 13.43 7.81 -7.62
N PHE A 60 12.76 7.91 -6.46
CA PHE A 60 11.72 6.98 -6.07
C PHE A 60 10.47 7.10 -6.94
N LEU A 61 10.01 8.33 -7.23
CA LEU A 61 8.84 8.55 -8.08
C LEU A 61 9.05 8.02 -9.50
N ASP A 62 10.23 8.22 -10.09
CA ASP A 62 10.59 7.66 -11.39
C ASP A 62 10.64 6.13 -11.35
N ALA A 63 11.19 5.55 -10.28
CA ALA A 63 11.19 4.10 -10.09
C ALA A 63 9.76 3.55 -9.94
N LEU A 64 8.85 4.30 -9.29
CA LEU A 64 7.44 3.93 -9.17
C LEU A 64 6.73 3.97 -10.52
N LYS A 65 6.94 5.02 -11.33
CA LYS A 65 6.42 5.08 -12.71
C LYS A 65 6.88 3.88 -13.53
N LYS A 66 8.19 3.61 -13.51
CA LYS A 66 8.77 2.43 -14.17
C LYS A 66 8.20 1.13 -13.63
N ALA A 67 7.99 1.03 -12.31
CA ALA A 67 7.43 -0.17 -11.71
C ALA A 67 5.99 -0.44 -12.18
N ILE A 68 5.20 0.62 -12.33
CA ILE A 68 3.83 0.57 -12.85
C ILE A 68 3.82 0.20 -14.34
N GLU A 69 4.69 0.77 -15.17
CA GLU A 69 4.63 0.54 -16.62
C GLU A 69 5.32 -0.76 -17.06
N GLU A 70 6.47 -1.08 -16.46
CA GLU A 70 7.41 -2.07 -17.00
C GLU A 70 7.73 -3.23 -16.05
N GLU A 71 7.63 -3.04 -14.72
CA GLU A 71 8.08 -4.06 -13.75
C GLU A 71 6.93 -4.87 -13.14
N THR A 72 5.69 -4.43 -13.30
CA THR A 72 4.51 -5.15 -12.82
C THR A 72 3.47 -5.30 -13.92
N PHE A 73 2.81 -6.46 -13.99
CA PHE A 73 1.83 -6.71 -15.04
C PHE A 73 0.56 -5.86 -14.90
N ALA A 74 -0.23 -5.74 -15.97
CA ALA A 74 -1.48 -5.01 -15.96
C ALA A 74 -2.58 -5.74 -15.16
N CYS A 75 -3.33 -4.98 -14.34
CA CYS A 75 -4.55 -5.46 -13.70
C CYS A 75 -5.71 -4.64 -14.22
N SER A 76 -6.77 -5.32 -14.65
CA SER A 76 -7.95 -4.68 -15.20
C SER A 76 -8.85 -4.15 -14.08
N GLU A 77 -9.36 -2.95 -14.28
CA GLU A 77 -10.34 -2.27 -13.45
C GLU A 77 -11.74 -2.77 -13.79
N HIS A 78 -12.47 -3.23 -12.77
CA HIS A 78 -13.79 -3.83 -12.94
C HIS A 78 -14.84 -3.31 -11.95
N TYR A 79 -14.43 -2.47 -11.00
CA TYR A 79 -15.34 -1.99 -9.96
C TYR A 79 -16.35 -0.99 -10.53
N PRO A 80 -17.65 -1.06 -10.14
CA PRO A 80 -18.65 -0.12 -10.64
C PRO A 80 -18.28 1.35 -10.36
N GLY A 81 -18.39 2.20 -11.39
CA GLY A 81 -18.10 3.63 -11.27
C GLY A 81 -16.61 4.01 -11.40
N VAL A 82 -15.72 3.04 -11.65
CA VAL A 82 -14.27 3.28 -11.75
C VAL A 82 -13.88 4.36 -12.76
N ASP A 83 -14.51 4.36 -13.94
CA ASP A 83 -14.24 5.34 -14.99
C ASP A 83 -14.57 6.77 -14.53
N LYS A 84 -15.70 6.94 -13.85
CA LYS A 84 -16.15 8.23 -13.33
C LYS A 84 -15.24 8.73 -12.20
N THR A 85 -14.83 7.83 -11.29
CA THR A 85 -13.87 8.17 -10.24
C THR A 85 -12.57 8.67 -10.85
N LYS A 86 -12.02 7.92 -11.82
CA LYS A 86 -10.77 8.29 -12.49
C LYS A 86 -10.88 9.61 -13.24
N GLU A 87 -11.95 9.82 -14.01
CA GLU A 87 -12.24 11.07 -14.70
C GLU A 87 -12.28 12.26 -13.72
N THR A 88 -12.99 12.10 -12.59
CA THR A 88 -13.08 13.15 -11.56
C THR A 88 -11.70 13.51 -10.99
N PHE A 89 -10.84 12.52 -10.75
CA PHE A 89 -9.47 12.78 -10.32
C PHE A 89 -8.65 13.52 -11.39
N LEU A 90 -8.74 13.12 -12.65
CA LEU A 90 -8.05 13.78 -13.78
C LEU A 90 -8.52 15.24 -13.96
N GLU A 91 -9.81 15.50 -13.86
CA GLU A 91 -10.39 16.85 -13.99
C GLU A 91 -9.91 17.81 -12.88
N ASN A 92 -9.73 17.29 -11.67
CA ASN A 92 -9.31 18.09 -10.50
C ASN A 92 -7.79 18.17 -10.34
N GLN A 93 -7.01 17.45 -11.16
CA GLN A 93 -5.56 17.32 -11.00
C GLN A 93 -4.82 17.45 -12.33
N PRO A 94 -4.52 18.67 -12.79
CA PRO A 94 -3.84 18.89 -14.08
C PRO A 94 -2.43 18.30 -14.17
N THR A 95 -1.79 17.97 -13.04
CA THR A 95 -0.47 17.31 -13.00
C THR A 95 -0.54 15.79 -13.14
N ALA A 96 -1.74 15.22 -13.25
CA ALA A 96 -1.92 13.79 -13.36
C ALA A 96 -1.26 13.20 -14.61
N GLU A 97 -0.52 12.12 -14.42
CA GLU A 97 0.13 11.34 -15.47
C GLU A 97 -0.60 10.00 -15.63
N VAL A 98 -1.03 9.69 -16.86
CA VAL A 98 -1.64 8.40 -17.19
C VAL A 98 -0.56 7.45 -17.68
N LEU A 99 -0.27 6.44 -16.86
CA LEU A 99 0.72 5.39 -17.09
C LEU A 99 0.05 4.17 -17.71
N LYS A 100 0.73 3.52 -18.65
CA LYS A 100 0.15 2.42 -19.44
C LYS A 100 0.90 1.10 -19.25
N PRO A 101 0.55 0.29 -18.22
CA PRO A 101 1.08 -1.06 -18.05
C PRO A 101 0.97 -1.89 -19.33
N GLU A 102 1.99 -2.69 -19.63
CA GLU A 102 2.05 -3.54 -20.85
C GLU A 102 1.76 -2.75 -22.14
N ASN A 103 2.24 -1.50 -22.22
CA ASN A 103 2.02 -0.59 -23.36
C ASN A 103 0.53 -0.36 -23.69
N GLY A 104 -0.36 -0.45 -22.70
CA GLY A 104 -1.79 -0.24 -22.89
C GLY A 104 -2.49 -1.38 -23.65
N LYS A 105 -1.90 -2.58 -23.66
CA LYS A 105 -2.50 -3.79 -24.28
C LYS A 105 -3.86 -4.16 -23.69
N HIS A 106 -4.15 -3.73 -22.46
CA HIS A 106 -5.39 -4.00 -21.75
C HIS A 106 -6.20 -2.70 -21.56
N ASN A 107 -7.40 -2.64 -22.13
CA ASN A 107 -8.20 -1.41 -22.26
C ASN A 107 -8.75 -0.83 -20.93
N GLN A 108 -8.47 -1.46 -19.78
CA GLN A 108 -8.97 -1.05 -18.46
C GLN A 108 -7.88 -1.15 -17.40
N SER A 109 -6.61 -0.94 -17.76
CA SER A 109 -5.49 -1.08 -16.82
C SER A 109 -4.64 0.17 -16.66
N ASP A 110 -5.09 1.29 -17.23
CA ASP A 110 -4.40 2.58 -17.11
C ASP A 110 -4.27 2.95 -15.63
N PHE A 111 -3.09 3.40 -15.22
CA PHE A 111 -2.80 3.80 -13.86
C PHE A 111 -2.55 5.30 -13.83
N VAL A 112 -3.16 6.04 -12.91
CA VAL A 112 -2.93 7.48 -12.78
C VAL A 112 -1.95 7.75 -11.64
N LEU A 113 -0.89 8.50 -11.88
CA LEU A 113 -0.01 9.03 -10.84
C LEU A 113 -0.10 10.56 -10.82
N ILE A 114 -0.37 11.14 -9.66
CA ILE A 114 -0.56 12.58 -9.47
C ILE A 114 0.52 13.10 -8.52
N PRO A 115 1.68 13.54 -9.02
CA PRO A 115 2.76 14.03 -8.18
C PRO A 115 2.50 15.47 -7.73
N ASN A 116 3.13 15.86 -6.60
CA ASN A 116 3.14 17.24 -6.11
C ASN A 116 1.75 17.83 -5.76
N ILE A 117 0.84 17.03 -5.19
CA ILE A 117 -0.42 17.58 -4.68
C ILE A 117 -0.18 18.49 -3.47
N SER A 118 -1.12 19.40 -3.22
CA SER A 118 -1.20 20.26 -2.05
C SER A 118 -2.17 19.71 -1.00
N ALA A 119 -2.08 20.20 0.24
CA ALA A 119 -2.90 19.74 1.35
C ALA A 119 -4.42 19.99 1.19
N ASP A 120 -4.80 20.93 0.31
CA ASP A 120 -6.20 21.30 0.05
C ASP A 120 -6.72 20.72 -1.29
N ASP A 121 -5.93 19.88 -1.95
CA ASP A 121 -6.28 19.28 -3.24
C ASP A 121 -7.34 18.18 -3.09
N PHE A 122 -8.14 17.99 -4.14
CA PHE A 122 -9.23 17.01 -4.18
C PHE A 122 -8.82 15.61 -3.72
N ALA A 123 -7.62 15.17 -4.10
CA ALA A 123 -7.10 13.85 -3.77
C ALA A 123 -6.88 13.61 -2.26
N VAL A 124 -6.82 14.65 -1.43
CA VAL A 124 -6.61 14.52 0.03
C VAL A 124 -7.89 14.04 0.74
N THR A 125 -9.04 14.58 0.33
CA THR A 125 -10.33 14.35 1.02
C THR A 125 -11.29 13.45 0.24
N ASN A 126 -10.85 12.82 -0.85
CA ASN A 126 -11.67 11.93 -1.67
C ASN A 126 -10.95 10.61 -1.88
N GLU A 127 -11.71 9.52 -1.82
CA GLU A 127 -11.18 8.17 -2.05
C GLU A 127 -11.11 7.85 -3.55
N ALA A 128 -9.97 7.33 -3.99
CA ALA A 128 -9.78 6.73 -5.30
C ALA A 128 -9.82 5.20 -5.20
N PHE A 129 -11.03 4.62 -5.23
CA PHE A 129 -11.23 3.15 -5.23
C PHE A 129 -10.94 2.53 -6.62
N CYS A 130 -9.73 2.81 -7.13
CA CYS A 130 -9.24 2.49 -8.48
C CYS A 130 -7.72 2.63 -8.56
N GLN A 131 -7.11 2.47 -9.74
CA GLN A 131 -5.66 2.57 -9.92
C GLN A 131 -5.18 4.02 -10.03
N VAL A 132 -5.21 4.75 -8.91
CA VAL A 132 -4.71 6.13 -8.79
C VAL A 132 -3.76 6.23 -7.60
N PHE A 133 -2.59 6.81 -7.78
CA PHE A 133 -1.77 7.31 -6.69
C PHE A 133 -1.68 8.82 -6.77
N SER A 134 -1.71 9.48 -5.61
CA SER A 134 -1.31 10.87 -5.49
C SER A 134 -0.10 10.94 -4.57
N GLU A 135 0.78 11.92 -4.77
CA GLU A 135 1.92 12.14 -3.88
C GLU A 135 1.92 13.58 -3.36
N ILE A 136 2.09 13.71 -2.04
CA ILE A 136 2.26 15.00 -1.36
C ILE A 136 3.70 15.12 -0.81
N PRO A 137 4.46 16.12 -1.27
CA PRO A 137 5.76 16.46 -0.70
C PRO A 137 5.61 17.43 0.46
N LEU A 138 5.68 16.92 1.68
CA LEU A 138 5.64 17.77 2.88
C LEU A 138 6.90 18.63 2.94
N ASP A 139 6.71 19.95 3.10
CA ASP A 139 7.81 20.89 3.31
C ASP A 139 8.31 20.80 4.76
N VAL A 140 9.11 19.77 5.01
CA VAL A 140 9.66 19.41 6.32
C VAL A 140 11.08 18.87 6.14
N SER A 141 11.90 18.96 7.18
CA SER A 141 13.25 18.41 7.18
C SER A 141 13.24 16.89 6.96
N THR A 142 14.36 16.33 6.51
CA THR A 142 14.54 14.89 6.32
C THR A 142 14.91 14.15 7.61
N LYS A 143 15.01 14.84 8.75
CA LYS A 143 15.23 14.18 10.04
C LYS A 143 14.01 13.34 10.38
N THR A 144 14.23 12.08 10.76
CA THR A 144 13.16 11.12 11.05
C THR A 144 12.12 11.66 12.03
N ASP A 145 12.54 12.37 13.08
CA ASP A 145 11.64 12.94 14.08
C ASP A 145 10.73 14.04 13.49
N ASP A 146 11.33 15.04 12.83
CA ASP A 146 10.58 16.15 12.21
C ASP A 146 9.62 15.62 11.14
N PHE A 147 10.11 14.73 10.27
CA PHE A 147 9.32 14.16 9.18
C PHE A 147 8.15 13.34 9.69
N LEU A 148 8.39 12.37 10.59
CA LEU A 148 7.32 11.53 11.13
C LEU A 148 6.31 12.36 11.90
N THR A 149 6.73 13.38 12.65
CA THR A 149 5.81 14.29 13.35
C THR A 149 4.88 14.99 12.38
N LYS A 150 5.41 15.51 11.27
CA LYS A 150 4.59 16.21 10.27
C LYS A 150 3.72 15.25 9.46
N ALA A 151 4.23 14.06 9.14
CA ALA A 151 3.51 13.04 8.39
C ALA A 151 2.34 12.47 9.19
N THR A 152 2.53 12.11 10.47
CA THR A 152 1.44 11.60 11.31
C THR A 152 0.36 12.65 11.55
N ASP A 153 0.75 13.91 11.79
CA ASP A 153 -0.18 15.05 11.87
C ASP A 153 -1.01 15.20 10.59
N PHE A 154 -0.36 15.18 9.42
CA PHE A 154 -1.05 15.28 8.14
C PHE A 154 -2.03 14.11 7.92
N CYS A 155 -1.59 12.87 8.14
CA CYS A 155 -2.45 11.70 7.98
C CYS A 155 -3.71 11.81 8.86
N ASN A 156 -3.52 12.10 10.15
CA ASN A 156 -4.61 12.12 11.12
C ASN A 156 -5.61 13.26 10.92
N ASN A 157 -5.14 14.42 10.43
CA ASN A 157 -5.92 15.66 10.44
C ASN A 157 -6.36 16.14 9.05
N LYS A 158 -5.85 15.53 7.97
CA LYS A 158 -6.16 15.95 6.58
C LYS A 158 -6.68 14.83 5.71
N LEU A 159 -6.13 13.62 5.80
CA LEU A 159 -6.55 12.53 4.92
C LEU A 159 -7.93 11.99 5.31
N LEU A 160 -8.69 11.58 4.31
CA LEU A 160 -9.98 10.93 4.48
C LEU A 160 -9.82 9.52 5.05
N GLY A 161 -10.46 9.23 6.19
CA GLY A 161 -10.56 7.88 6.73
C GLY A 161 -9.36 7.41 7.57
N SER A 162 -9.48 6.22 8.12
CA SER A 162 -8.62 5.67 9.18
C SER A 162 -8.34 4.16 9.03
N LEU A 163 -8.57 3.57 7.85
CA LEU A 163 -8.50 2.12 7.68
C LEU A 163 -7.06 1.57 7.77
N GLY A 164 -6.22 1.92 6.79
CA GLY A 164 -4.89 1.35 6.62
C GLY A 164 -3.81 2.42 6.48
N CYS A 165 -2.60 2.14 6.96
CA CYS A 165 -1.41 2.97 6.75
C CYS A 165 -0.21 2.09 6.44
N MET A 166 0.53 2.47 5.40
CA MET A 166 1.81 1.87 5.03
C MET A 166 2.95 2.80 5.45
N ILE A 167 4.02 2.27 6.05
CA ILE A 167 5.24 3.02 6.38
C ILE A 167 6.41 2.28 5.75
N LEU A 168 7.20 2.98 4.94
CA LEU A 168 8.44 2.47 4.36
C LEU A 168 9.63 3.15 5.05
N VAL A 169 10.48 2.34 5.69
CA VAL A 169 11.66 2.80 6.43
C VAL A 169 12.78 1.78 6.27
N ASP A 170 13.95 2.23 5.79
CA ASP A 170 15.09 1.34 5.61
C ASP A 170 15.64 0.84 6.95
N ASN A 171 16.34 -0.29 6.91
CA ASN A 171 16.81 -0.97 8.12
C ASN A 171 17.78 -0.11 8.95
N ASP A 172 18.61 0.73 8.31
CA ASP A 172 19.56 1.58 9.04
C ASP A 172 18.80 2.72 9.73
N THR A 173 17.86 3.35 9.03
CA THR A 173 16.98 4.39 9.60
C THR A 173 16.11 3.83 10.72
N MET A 174 15.50 2.65 10.52
CA MET A 174 14.69 1.96 11.54
C MET A 174 15.53 1.66 12.78
N LYS A 175 16.71 1.06 12.62
CA LYS A 175 17.61 0.74 13.73
C LYS A 175 18.05 1.98 14.50
N ALA A 176 18.33 3.08 13.82
CA ALA A 176 18.76 4.32 14.47
C ALA A 176 17.60 5.08 15.16
N ASN A 177 16.34 4.85 14.75
CA ASN A 177 15.18 5.63 15.18
C ASN A 177 14.02 4.77 15.67
N GLU A 178 14.28 3.54 16.11
CA GLU A 178 13.26 2.53 16.47
C GLU A 178 12.19 3.12 17.41
N THR A 179 12.62 3.75 18.51
CA THR A 179 11.72 4.41 19.46
C THR A 179 10.78 5.42 18.79
N ARG A 180 11.31 6.23 17.86
CA ARG A 180 10.53 7.26 17.18
C ARG A 180 9.56 6.68 16.16
N VAL A 181 9.97 5.63 15.42
CA VAL A 181 9.08 4.91 14.51
C VAL A 181 7.93 4.25 15.29
N HIS A 182 8.23 3.58 16.40
CA HIS A 182 7.18 3.02 17.27
C HIS A 182 6.27 4.09 17.88
N GLN A 183 6.79 5.29 18.16
CA GLN A 183 5.96 6.41 18.56
C GLN A 183 5.01 6.86 17.42
N ALA A 184 5.50 6.96 16.18
CA ALA A 184 4.66 7.30 15.02
C ALA A 184 3.52 6.30 14.82
N ILE A 185 3.80 4.99 14.97
CA ILE A 185 2.79 3.92 14.92
C ILE A 185 1.70 4.14 15.99
N ARG A 186 2.06 4.62 17.19
CA ARG A 186 1.08 4.92 18.24
C ARG A 186 0.26 6.16 17.89
N GLU A 187 0.90 7.21 17.38
CA GLU A 187 0.30 8.49 16.99
C GLU A 187 -0.70 8.37 15.83
N LEU A 188 -0.44 7.49 14.85
CA LEU A 188 -1.29 7.30 13.67
C LEU A 188 -2.66 6.72 14.02
N ASN A 189 -3.75 7.43 13.74
CA ASN A 189 -5.10 6.94 13.98
C ASN A 189 -5.57 6.04 12.83
N TYR A 190 -4.87 4.93 12.60
CA TYR A 190 -5.21 3.92 11.59
C TYR A 190 -5.34 2.54 12.21
N GLY A 191 -6.36 1.78 11.81
CA GLY A 191 -6.69 0.50 12.41
C GLY A 191 -5.78 -0.65 11.96
N GLY A 192 -5.24 -0.57 10.75
CA GLY A 192 -4.15 -1.42 10.25
C GLY A 192 -2.91 -0.61 9.89
N ILE A 193 -1.77 -0.89 10.53
CA ILE A 193 -0.48 -0.25 10.18
C ILE A 193 0.54 -1.29 9.75
N ALA A 194 1.05 -1.17 8.54
CA ALA A 194 2.06 -2.06 7.97
C ALA A 194 3.38 -1.29 7.77
N VAL A 195 4.41 -1.68 8.51
CA VAL A 195 5.77 -1.13 8.37
C VAL A 195 6.60 -2.10 7.52
N ASN A 196 7.10 -1.60 6.39
CA ASN A 196 7.79 -2.37 5.35
C ASN A 196 6.96 -3.56 4.84
N ASP A 197 5.64 -3.40 4.88
CA ASP A 197 4.66 -4.36 4.39
C ASP A 197 3.43 -3.61 3.88
N VAL A 198 2.50 -4.33 3.28
CA VAL A 198 1.27 -3.78 2.72
C VAL A 198 0.10 -3.97 3.70
N PRO A 199 -0.74 -2.95 3.95
CA PRO A 199 -1.86 -3.07 4.89
C PRO A 199 -2.82 -4.26 4.64
N PRO A 200 -3.09 -4.68 3.38
CA PRO A 200 -3.91 -5.87 3.12
C PRO A 200 -3.43 -7.15 3.81
N ASN A 201 -2.16 -7.26 4.21
CA ASN A 201 -1.67 -8.42 4.97
C ASN A 201 -2.28 -8.52 6.37
N ILE A 202 -2.71 -7.40 6.93
CA ILE A 202 -3.39 -7.37 8.23
C ILE A 202 -4.77 -8.00 8.09
N TRP A 203 -5.51 -7.66 7.03
CA TRP A 203 -6.79 -8.30 6.70
C TRP A 203 -6.67 -9.82 6.52
N LEU A 204 -5.59 -10.28 5.89
CA LEU A 204 -5.36 -11.71 5.64
C LEU A 204 -4.97 -12.51 6.89
N ASN A 205 -4.72 -11.86 8.03
CA ASN A 205 -4.33 -12.51 9.27
C ASN A 205 -5.48 -12.53 10.28
N ALA A 206 -6.09 -13.70 10.46
CA ALA A 206 -7.24 -13.88 11.37
C ALA A 206 -6.95 -13.55 12.85
N TYR A 207 -5.69 -13.53 13.27
CA TYR A 207 -5.29 -13.15 14.63
C TYR A 207 -5.21 -11.63 14.84
N LEU A 208 -5.19 -10.86 13.75
CA LEU A 208 -5.18 -9.41 13.78
C LEU A 208 -6.61 -8.86 13.63
N THR A 209 -6.76 -7.57 13.93
CA THR A 209 -7.98 -6.78 13.72
C THR A 209 -7.88 -5.94 12.46
N TRP A 210 -8.97 -5.86 11.70
CA TRP A 210 -9.10 -4.97 10.55
C TRP A 210 -10.37 -4.12 10.65
N GLY A 211 -10.24 -2.80 10.49
CA GLY A 211 -11.34 -1.83 10.64
C GLY A 211 -10.81 -0.41 10.86
N GLY A 212 -11.70 0.59 10.89
CA GLY A 212 -11.35 1.98 11.20
C GLY A 212 -10.83 2.17 12.63
N CYS A 213 -9.98 3.16 12.85
CA CYS A 213 -9.36 3.40 14.16
C CYS A 213 -10.26 4.21 15.11
N GLY A 214 -11.08 3.51 15.89
CA GLY A 214 -11.85 4.13 16.97
C GLY A 214 -12.98 5.05 16.50
N GLU A 215 -13.48 4.85 15.28
CA GLU A 215 -14.68 5.51 14.75
C GLU A 215 -15.95 5.01 15.44
N THR A 216 -17.03 5.79 15.37
CA THR A 216 -18.31 5.50 16.04
C THR A 216 -19.46 5.38 15.04
N GLU A 217 -20.59 4.80 15.44
CA GLU A 217 -21.78 4.68 14.57
C GLU A 217 -22.33 6.04 14.10
N GLU A 218 -22.06 7.11 14.85
CA GLU A 218 -22.49 8.47 14.51
C GLU A 218 -21.54 9.17 13.53
N ASN A 219 -20.27 8.75 13.49
CA ASN A 219 -19.24 9.40 12.70
C ASN A 219 -18.17 8.37 12.28
N PHE A 220 -18.34 7.82 11.09
CA PHE A 220 -17.37 6.90 10.49
C PHE A 220 -17.20 7.18 9.00
N ILE A 221 -15.98 6.95 8.53
CA ILE A 221 -15.58 6.93 7.12
C ILE A 221 -15.07 5.53 6.77
N SER A 222 -14.17 4.99 7.60
CA SER A 222 -13.55 3.67 7.41
C SER A 222 -14.27 2.53 8.15
N GLY A 223 -15.34 2.86 8.87
CA GLY A 223 -16.26 1.89 9.45
C GLY A 223 -16.08 1.70 10.95
N VAL A 224 -17.01 0.95 11.53
CA VAL A 224 -17.15 0.76 12.99
C VAL A 224 -16.93 -0.69 13.37
N GLY A 225 -16.18 -0.91 14.44
CA GLY A 225 -15.81 -2.25 14.89
C GLY A 225 -14.66 -2.84 14.07
N ASN A 226 -14.35 -4.11 14.33
CA ASN A 226 -13.23 -4.79 13.69
C ASN A 226 -13.64 -6.18 13.21
N PHE A 227 -13.09 -6.59 12.07
CA PHE A 227 -13.06 -7.97 11.59
C PHE A 227 -11.80 -8.68 12.13
N GLY A 228 -11.80 -10.01 12.12
CA GLY A 228 -10.70 -10.83 12.63
C GLY A 228 -10.77 -11.02 14.15
N ASN A 229 -9.65 -10.80 14.86
CA ASN A 229 -9.52 -10.93 16.32
C ASN A 229 -9.79 -12.34 16.86
N ALA A 230 -9.23 -13.39 16.25
CA ALA A 230 -9.45 -14.78 16.69
C ALA A 230 -9.09 -15.06 18.17
N LEU A 231 -8.26 -14.20 18.78
CA LEU A 231 -7.88 -14.30 20.21
C LEU A 231 -8.78 -13.49 21.15
N ASN A 232 -9.79 -12.78 20.63
CA ASN A 232 -10.75 -11.99 21.40
C ASN A 232 -10.11 -10.96 22.34
N PHE A 233 -9.11 -10.21 21.86
CA PHE A 233 -8.57 -9.09 22.63
C PHE A 233 -9.63 -7.99 22.78
N ASP A 234 -9.73 -7.42 23.98
CA ASP A 234 -10.60 -6.30 24.29
C ASP A 234 -9.93 -4.96 23.96
N ASN A 235 -10.75 -3.95 23.64
CA ASN A 235 -10.30 -2.55 23.45
C ASN A 235 -9.15 -2.39 22.44
N VAL A 236 -9.08 -3.26 21.42
CA VAL A 236 -8.05 -3.18 20.37
C VAL A 236 -8.23 -1.87 19.61
N LYS A 237 -7.15 -1.09 19.55
CA LYS A 237 -7.12 0.17 18.79
C LYS A 237 -6.66 -0.03 17.35
N LYS A 238 -5.68 -0.90 17.14
CA LYS A 238 -5.08 -1.18 15.83
C LYS A 238 -4.29 -2.47 15.86
N SER A 239 -4.06 -3.02 14.68
CA SER A 239 -3.10 -4.09 14.42
C SER A 239 -1.90 -3.57 13.65
N VAL A 240 -0.73 -4.13 13.95
CA VAL A 240 0.54 -3.67 13.38
C VAL A 240 1.34 -4.87 12.88
N ILE A 241 1.81 -4.81 11.63
CA ILE A 241 2.83 -5.70 11.09
C ILE A 241 4.10 -4.88 10.89
N ILE A 242 5.24 -5.42 11.30
CA ILE A 242 6.56 -4.81 11.08
C ILE A 242 7.46 -5.86 10.46
N ASN A 243 7.97 -5.58 9.26
CA ASN A 243 8.88 -6.45 8.53
C ASN A 243 10.23 -5.79 8.27
N ASP A 244 11.19 -6.61 7.87
CA ASP A 244 12.46 -6.15 7.32
C ASP A 244 12.23 -5.35 6.02
N PHE A 245 13.00 -4.30 5.78
CA PHE A 245 12.87 -3.46 4.58
C PHE A 245 13.09 -4.21 3.26
N THR A 246 13.70 -5.40 3.31
CA THR A 246 13.93 -6.25 2.15
C THR A 246 12.86 -7.32 1.96
N ALA A 247 11.88 -7.42 2.87
CA ALA A 247 10.78 -8.37 2.77
C ALA A 247 9.93 -8.12 1.51
N THR A 248 9.44 -9.21 0.91
CA THR A 248 8.59 -9.15 -0.28
C THR A 248 7.28 -9.87 0.01
N SER A 249 6.18 -9.15 -0.01
CA SER A 249 4.86 -9.70 0.35
C SER A 249 3.96 -9.90 -0.87
N PHE A 250 3.94 -8.92 -1.78
CA PHE A 250 3.07 -8.91 -2.97
C PHE A 250 3.84 -8.29 -4.14
N GLU A 251 4.33 -9.15 -5.04
CA GLU A 251 5.03 -8.72 -6.26
C GLU A 251 4.29 -9.23 -7.49
N LEU A 252 3.71 -8.32 -8.27
CA LEU A 252 3.07 -8.62 -9.55
C LEU A 252 4.10 -8.67 -10.70
N THR A 253 5.26 -9.24 -10.45
CA THR A 253 6.43 -9.25 -11.37
C THR A 253 6.44 -10.44 -12.32
N ASN A 254 5.57 -11.43 -12.12
CA ASN A 254 5.37 -12.57 -13.01
C ASN A 254 3.97 -13.16 -12.79
N ARG A 255 3.13 -13.20 -13.83
CA ARG A 255 1.73 -13.66 -13.74
C ARG A 255 1.65 -15.12 -13.33
N LYS A 256 2.37 -16.00 -14.04
CA LYS A 256 2.35 -17.45 -13.77
C LYS A 256 2.84 -17.79 -12.37
N ARG A 257 3.87 -17.10 -11.88
CA ARG A 257 4.38 -17.28 -10.51
C ARG A 257 3.31 -16.95 -9.47
N VAL A 258 2.58 -15.85 -9.66
CA VAL A 258 1.48 -15.46 -8.77
C VAL A 258 0.33 -16.47 -8.86
N GLU A 259 -0.07 -16.88 -10.07
CA GLU A 259 -1.12 -17.89 -10.28
C GLU A 259 -0.78 -19.22 -9.60
N HIS A 260 0.41 -19.76 -9.84
CA HIS A 260 0.87 -20.99 -9.22
C HIS A 260 0.93 -20.88 -7.69
N LEU A 261 1.38 -19.74 -7.16
CA LEU A 261 1.43 -19.54 -5.72
C LEU A 261 0.02 -19.58 -5.13
N LEU A 262 -0.92 -18.82 -5.68
CA LEU A 262 -2.31 -18.76 -5.22
C LEU A 262 -3.00 -20.13 -5.32
N GLU A 263 -2.83 -20.83 -6.44
CA GLU A 263 -3.39 -22.16 -6.65
C GLU A 263 -2.84 -23.17 -5.64
N ASN A 264 -1.51 -23.27 -5.50
CA ASN A 264 -0.90 -24.28 -4.65
C ASN A 264 -1.10 -23.98 -3.15
N VAL A 265 -1.10 -22.70 -2.75
CA VAL A 265 -1.47 -22.30 -1.38
C VAL A 265 -2.91 -22.70 -1.10
N SER A 266 -3.85 -22.45 -2.02
CA SER A 266 -5.26 -22.81 -1.85
C SER A 266 -5.43 -24.32 -1.63
N TYR A 267 -4.75 -25.15 -2.43
CA TYR A 267 -4.78 -26.61 -2.23
C TYR A 267 -4.18 -27.01 -0.89
N PHE A 268 -3.03 -26.45 -0.51
CA PHE A 268 -2.38 -26.76 0.77
C PHE A 268 -3.21 -26.31 1.98
N SER A 269 -3.94 -25.19 1.87
CA SER A 269 -4.86 -24.72 2.91
C SER A 269 -6.05 -25.66 3.12
N ILE A 270 -6.47 -26.40 2.09
CA ILE A 270 -7.54 -27.41 2.17
C ILE A 270 -7.00 -28.76 2.66
N ASP A 271 -5.84 -29.17 2.14
CA ASP A 271 -5.14 -30.41 2.52
C ASP A 271 -3.64 -30.15 2.78
N GLN A 272 -3.28 -30.15 4.06
CA GLN A 272 -1.91 -29.90 4.53
C GLN A 272 -0.97 -31.10 4.38
N SER A 273 -1.25 -32.01 3.43
CA SER A 273 -0.41 -33.17 3.18
C SER A 273 0.97 -32.80 2.62
N TRP A 274 1.95 -33.66 2.88
CA TRP A 274 3.32 -33.50 2.38
C TRP A 274 3.41 -33.39 0.86
N GLY A 275 2.48 -34.02 0.12
CA GLY A 275 2.43 -33.93 -1.34
C GLY A 275 2.11 -32.52 -1.82
N HIS A 276 1.09 -31.87 -1.24
CA HIS A 276 0.73 -30.49 -1.56
C HIS A 276 1.82 -29.52 -1.12
N PHE A 277 2.43 -29.73 0.05
CA PHE A 277 3.58 -28.95 0.48
C PHE A 277 4.76 -29.05 -0.50
N ALA A 278 5.12 -30.27 -0.92
CA ALA A 278 6.21 -30.48 -1.87
C ALA A 278 5.92 -29.84 -3.23
N LYS A 279 4.66 -29.89 -3.70
CA LYS A 279 4.24 -29.21 -4.93
C LYS A 279 4.38 -27.69 -4.82
N LEU A 280 3.87 -27.10 -3.72
CA LEU A 280 4.00 -25.66 -3.43
C LEU A 280 5.47 -25.23 -3.40
N ALA A 281 6.30 -25.88 -2.58
CA ALA A 281 7.71 -25.54 -2.43
C ALA A 281 8.50 -25.74 -3.73
N GLY A 282 8.27 -26.86 -4.44
CA GLY A 282 8.92 -27.15 -5.71
C GLY A 282 8.56 -26.14 -6.80
N GLN A 283 7.29 -25.75 -6.89
CA GLN A 283 6.83 -24.77 -7.88
C GLN A 283 7.38 -23.37 -7.59
N MET A 284 7.40 -22.94 -6.31
CA MET A 284 8.04 -21.69 -5.91
C MET A 284 9.54 -21.66 -6.28
N MET A 285 10.25 -22.78 -6.09
CA MET A 285 11.66 -22.88 -6.47
C MET A 285 11.85 -22.72 -7.98
N VAL A 286 11.04 -23.39 -8.79
CA VAL A 286 11.09 -23.28 -10.26
C VAL A 286 10.77 -21.87 -10.73
N ASP A 287 9.74 -21.23 -10.16
CA ASP A 287 9.30 -19.92 -10.60
C ASP A 287 10.28 -18.80 -10.21
N ASN A 288 11.08 -18.97 -9.16
CA ASN A 288 12.14 -18.03 -8.80
C ASN A 288 13.25 -17.91 -9.87
N PHE A 289 13.37 -18.88 -10.79
CA PHE A 289 14.33 -18.83 -11.90
C PHE A 289 13.73 -18.26 -13.20
N LYS A 290 12.42 -17.96 -13.25
CA LYS A 290 11.77 -17.43 -14.45
C LYS A 290 11.86 -15.91 -14.46
N GLY A 291 12.14 -15.35 -15.64
CA GLY A 291 12.04 -13.90 -15.90
C GLY A 291 10.58 -13.41 -15.95
N LYS A 292 10.39 -12.14 -16.30
CA LYS A 292 9.05 -11.58 -16.55
C LYS A 292 8.34 -12.31 -17.70
N ASP A 293 7.01 -12.39 -17.63
CA ASP A 293 6.16 -13.13 -18.57
C ASP A 293 5.08 -12.26 -19.24
N PHE A 294 5.26 -10.94 -19.25
CA PHE A 294 4.35 -9.94 -19.81
C PHE A 294 5.13 -8.89 -20.61
#